data_AF-A0A0P9D4R4-F1
#
_entry.id   AF-A0A0P9D4R4-F1
#
_cell.length_a   1.000
_cell.length_b   1.000
_cell.length_c   1.000
_cell.angle_alpha   90.00
_cell.angle_beta   90.00
_cell.angle_gamma   90.00
#
_symmetry.space_group_name_H-M   'P 1'
#
loop_
_entity.id
_entity.type
_entity.pdbx_description
1 polymer ?
#
loop_
_entity_poly.entity_id
_entity_poly.type
_entity_poly.pdbx_seq_one_letter_code
_entity_poly.pdbx_strand_id
1 'polypeptide(L)'
;MQRRAVWVILAGLVVGVLLDCAGLGALGMRRAGDTALAAARARWNARALAHYRLVVRETTGAGACQQDLEIDAERIVAVRQNQCVRVPSWTVANLFTWVASMRQQDSGCYPSPVTCVCHIRYAIEAHYDPEMGYPLDATYLWHLETNWAYWGHWERFLRTYELPDCAAVSRRTAGAITISVVKLTPLP
;
A
#
# COMPACT_ATOMS: atom_id res chain seq x y z
N MET A 1 30.42 -4.53 -42.95
CA MET A 1 29.95 -3.47 -42.03
C MET A 1 28.42 -3.44 -41.87
N GLN A 2 27.60 -3.74 -42.89
CA GLN A 2 26.12 -3.73 -42.81
C GLN A 2 25.49 -4.61 -41.70
N ARG A 3 25.99 -5.82 -41.44
CA ARG A 3 25.41 -6.71 -40.41
C ARG A 3 25.50 -6.14 -38.99
N ARG A 4 26.54 -5.35 -38.66
CA ARG A 4 26.69 -4.76 -37.31
C ARG A 4 25.71 -3.61 -37.07
N ALA A 5 25.41 -2.81 -38.09
CA ALA A 5 24.43 -1.72 -37.99
C ALA A 5 23.00 -2.24 -37.80
N VAL A 6 22.63 -3.34 -38.46
CA VAL A 6 21.30 -3.97 -38.33
C VAL A 6 21.07 -4.52 -36.91
N TRP A 7 22.09 -5.14 -36.31
CA TRP A 7 22.00 -5.64 -34.93
C TRP A 7 21.91 -4.53 -33.88
N VAL A 8 22.57 -3.39 -34.10
CA VAL A 8 22.47 -2.22 -33.20
C VAL A 8 21.07 -1.58 -33.27
N ILE A 9 20.48 -1.49 -34.47
CA ILE A 9 19.13 -0.95 -34.66
C ILE A 9 18.08 -1.90 -34.04
N LEU A 10 18.21 -3.21 -34.25
CA LEU A 10 17.32 -4.21 -33.64
C LEU A 10 17.43 -4.23 -32.11
N ALA A 11 18.64 -4.13 -31.56
CA ALA A 11 18.83 -4.05 -30.11
C ALA A 11 18.21 -2.77 -29.52
N GLY A 12 18.34 -1.62 -30.20
CA GLY A 12 17.70 -0.37 -29.79
C GLY A 12 16.17 -0.42 -29.81
N LEU A 13 15.58 -1.04 -30.84
CA LEU A 13 14.13 -1.24 -30.96
C LEU A 13 13.58 -2.16 -29.86
N VAL A 14 14.26 -3.26 -29.56
CA VAL A 14 13.86 -4.20 -28.50
C VAL A 14 13.94 -3.54 -27.12
N VAL A 15 15.01 -2.78 -26.85
CA VAL A 15 15.16 -2.02 -25.58
C VAL A 15 14.08 -0.94 -25.46
N GLY A 16 13.77 -0.23 -26.56
CA GLY A 16 12.70 0.78 -26.58
C GLY A 16 11.32 0.19 -26.28
N VAL A 17 10.94 -0.91 -26.93
CA VAL A 17 9.65 -1.59 -26.70
C VAL A 17 9.54 -2.14 -25.27
N LEU A 18 10.61 -2.71 -24.72
CA LEU A 18 10.60 -3.23 -23.35
C LEU A 18 10.48 -2.13 -22.28
N LEU A 19 11.10 -0.95 -22.50
CA LEU A 19 10.97 0.21 -21.62
C LEU A 19 9.55 0.80 -21.63
N ASP A 20 8.92 0.88 -22.80
CA ASP A 20 7.54 1.39 -22.92
C ASP A 20 6.51 0.45 -22.26
N CYS A 21 6.66 -0.88 -22.42
CA CYS A 21 5.75 -1.84 -21.77
C CYS A 21 5.83 -1.79 -20.25
N ALA A 22 7.02 -1.59 -19.67
CA ALA A 22 7.20 -1.51 -18.22
C ALA A 22 6.62 -0.21 -17.62
N GLY A 23 6.78 0.92 -18.31
CA GLY A 23 6.24 2.21 -17.87
C GLY A 23 4.71 2.28 -17.90
N LEU A 24 4.09 1.72 -18.95
CA LEU A 24 2.63 1.70 -19.10
C LEU A 24 1.94 0.79 -18.06
N GLY A 25 2.54 -0.35 -17.72
CA GLY A 25 1.98 -1.28 -16.73
C GLY A 25 1.86 -0.66 -15.33
N ALA A 26 2.92 -0.02 -14.84
CA ALA A 26 2.93 0.58 -13.50
C ALA A 26 1.94 1.75 -13.36
N LEU A 27 1.83 2.59 -14.40
CA LEU A 27 0.86 3.69 -14.43
C LEU A 27 -0.60 3.18 -14.52
N GLY A 28 -0.83 2.09 -15.25
CA GLY A 28 -2.14 1.46 -15.37
C GLY A 28 -2.67 0.94 -14.03
N MET A 29 -1.83 0.21 -13.28
CA MET A 29 -2.23 -0.36 -11.98
C MET A 29 -2.53 0.72 -10.94
N ARG A 30 -1.72 1.79 -10.88
CA ARG A 30 -1.97 2.92 -9.97
C ARG A 30 -3.29 3.63 -10.29
N ARG A 31 -3.54 3.93 -11.57
CA ARG A 31 -4.80 4.55 -12.00
C ARG A 31 -6.01 3.67 -11.70
N ALA A 32 -5.91 2.36 -11.94
CA ALA A 32 -7.01 1.42 -11.66
C ALA A 32 -7.40 1.40 -10.17
N GLY A 33 -6.42 1.48 -9.27
CA GLY A 33 -6.71 1.64 -7.85
C GLY A 33 -7.39 2.99 -7.53
N ASP A 34 -6.95 4.10 -8.14
CA ASP A 34 -7.50 5.45 -7.91
C ASP A 34 -8.95 5.53 -8.32
N THR A 35 -9.26 4.95 -9.48
CA THR A 35 -10.64 4.86 -9.97
C THR A 35 -11.48 3.94 -9.08
N ALA A 36 -10.94 2.81 -8.60
CA ALA A 36 -11.66 1.92 -7.68
C ALA A 36 -12.02 2.61 -6.36
N LEU A 37 -11.06 3.29 -5.73
CA LEU A 37 -11.28 4.04 -4.48
C LEU A 37 -12.31 5.17 -4.67
N ALA A 38 -12.19 5.94 -5.75
CA ALA A 38 -13.11 7.03 -6.04
C ALA A 38 -14.54 6.51 -6.31
N ALA A 39 -14.67 5.44 -7.09
CA ALA A 39 -15.96 4.83 -7.39
C ALA A 39 -16.63 4.23 -6.14
N ALA A 40 -15.84 3.54 -5.30
CA ALA A 40 -16.31 3.00 -4.03
C ALA A 40 -16.80 4.10 -3.08
N ARG A 41 -16.03 5.19 -2.95
CA ARG A 41 -16.41 6.34 -2.14
C ARG A 41 -17.69 7.01 -2.66
N ALA A 42 -17.85 7.11 -3.97
CA ALA A 42 -19.08 7.65 -4.56
C ALA A 42 -20.31 6.78 -4.22
N ARG A 43 -20.19 5.45 -4.27
CA ARG A 43 -21.27 4.53 -3.85
C ARG A 43 -21.63 4.71 -2.37
N TRP A 44 -20.63 4.81 -1.51
CA TRP A 44 -20.86 5.07 -0.08
C TRP A 44 -21.58 6.39 0.14
N ASN A 45 -21.10 7.48 -0.44
CA ASN A 45 -21.71 8.80 -0.26
C ASN A 45 -23.17 8.86 -0.75
N ALA A 46 -23.54 8.06 -1.76
CA ALA A 46 -24.91 8.01 -2.27
C ALA A 46 -25.89 7.28 -1.34
N ARG A 47 -25.38 6.42 -0.44
CA ARG A 47 -26.20 5.53 0.42
C ARG A 47 -25.63 5.45 1.84
N ALA A 48 -24.99 6.53 2.30
CA ALA A 48 -24.26 6.53 3.56
C ALA A 48 -25.24 6.31 4.72
N LEU A 49 -24.86 5.43 5.64
CA LEU A 49 -25.62 5.23 6.87
C LEU A 49 -25.33 6.40 7.82
N ALA A 50 -26.38 7.05 8.31
CA ALA A 50 -26.23 8.10 9.32
C ALA A 50 -25.79 7.51 10.66
N HIS A 51 -26.48 6.48 11.13
CA HIS A 51 -26.21 5.80 12.39
C HIS A 51 -25.94 4.31 12.15
N TYR A 52 -24.79 3.81 12.62
CA TYR A 52 -24.39 2.43 12.40
C TYR A 52 -23.41 1.91 13.46
N ARG A 53 -23.38 0.59 13.61
CA ARG A 53 -22.35 -0.14 14.35
C ARG A 53 -21.28 -0.65 13.39
N LEU A 54 -20.02 -0.46 13.76
CA LEU A 54 -18.86 -0.91 13.00
C LEU A 54 -17.95 -1.77 13.88
N VAL A 55 -17.66 -2.99 13.41
CA VAL A 55 -16.68 -3.88 14.02
C VAL A 55 -15.49 -3.99 13.07
N VAL A 56 -14.32 -3.54 13.52
CA VAL A 56 -13.08 -3.55 12.74
C VAL A 56 -12.06 -4.45 13.41
N ARG A 57 -11.34 -5.24 12.61
CA ARG A 57 -10.17 -6.01 13.03
C ARG A 57 -8.92 -5.42 12.40
N GLU A 58 -7.91 -5.16 13.22
CA GLU A 58 -6.57 -4.81 12.77
C GLU A 58 -5.65 -6.01 12.96
N THR A 59 -4.91 -6.40 11.93
CA THR A 59 -3.92 -7.48 11.97
C THR A 59 -2.55 -6.91 11.60
N THR A 60 -1.55 -7.14 12.45
CA THR A 60 -0.18 -6.69 12.26
C THR A 60 0.80 -7.83 12.58
N GLY A 61 2.10 -7.60 12.38
CA GLY A 61 3.13 -8.53 12.83
C GLY A 61 3.14 -8.80 14.34
N ALA A 62 2.55 -7.92 15.15
CA ALA A 62 2.45 -8.09 16.61
C ALA A 62 1.21 -8.89 17.06
N GLY A 63 0.30 -9.23 16.14
CA GLY A 63 -0.97 -9.89 16.44
C GLY A 63 -2.17 -9.14 15.89
N ALA A 64 -3.36 -9.58 16.31
CA ALA A 64 -4.63 -8.99 15.89
C ALA A 64 -5.39 -8.39 17.07
N CYS A 65 -6.13 -7.32 16.81
CA CYS A 65 -7.02 -6.68 17.77
C CYS A 65 -8.35 -6.29 17.09
N GLN A 66 -9.40 -6.08 17.89
CA GLN A 66 -10.71 -5.70 17.41
C GLN A 66 -11.25 -4.45 18.12
N GLN A 67 -11.97 -3.62 17.38
CA GLN A 67 -12.75 -2.49 17.88
C GLN A 67 -14.22 -2.66 17.48
N ASP A 68 -15.13 -2.32 18.39
CA ASP A 68 -16.58 -2.35 18.20
C ASP A 68 -17.15 -0.99 18.59
N LEU A 69 -17.63 -0.26 17.58
CA LEU A 69 -17.90 1.17 17.63
C LEU A 69 -19.33 1.45 17.19
N GLU A 70 -19.96 2.40 17.85
CA GLU A 70 -21.22 3.00 17.44
C GLU A 70 -20.94 4.40 16.88
N ILE A 71 -21.46 4.66 15.68
CA ILE A 71 -21.09 5.81 14.87
C ILE A 71 -22.36 6.51 14.40
N ASP A 72 -22.48 7.80 14.72
CA ASP A 72 -23.55 8.68 14.25
C ASP A 72 -22.95 9.86 13.49
N ALA A 73 -23.43 10.07 12.26
CA ALA A 73 -22.93 11.07 11.31
C ALA A 73 -21.39 11.07 11.18
N GLU A 74 -20.79 9.88 11.03
CA GLU A 74 -19.34 9.67 10.97
C GLU A 74 -18.58 10.13 12.24
N ARG A 75 -19.26 10.21 13.39
CA ARG A 75 -18.66 10.46 14.70
C ARG A 75 -18.87 9.25 15.61
N ILE A 76 -17.82 8.84 16.29
CA ILE A 76 -17.90 7.74 17.27
C ILE A 76 -18.66 8.26 18.49
N VAL A 77 -19.86 7.73 18.73
CA VAL A 77 -20.72 8.10 19.86
C VAL A 77 -20.63 7.11 21.02
N ALA A 78 -20.26 5.85 20.74
CA ALA A 78 -19.97 4.87 21.78
C ALA A 78 -18.87 3.87 21.35
N VAL A 79 -18.11 3.41 22.34
CA VAL A 79 -17.10 2.35 22.18
C VAL A 79 -17.55 1.16 23.01
N ARG A 80 -18.03 0.11 22.34
CA ARG A 80 -18.50 -1.12 23.01
C ARG A 80 -17.33 -2.03 23.38
N GLN A 81 -16.30 -2.04 22.54
CA GLN A 81 -15.08 -2.80 22.77
C GLN A 81 -13.89 -2.12 22.09
N ASN A 82 -12.74 -2.12 22.76
CA ASN A 82 -11.46 -1.76 22.15
C ASN A 82 -10.36 -2.69 22.69
N GLN A 83 -9.91 -3.62 21.86
CA GLN A 83 -8.77 -4.48 22.17
C GLN A 83 -7.45 -3.91 21.60
N CYS A 84 -7.53 -2.85 20.80
CA CYS A 84 -6.36 -2.23 20.19
C CYS A 84 -5.74 -1.22 21.16
N VAL A 85 -4.41 -1.13 21.18
CA VAL A 85 -3.66 -0.22 22.07
C VAL A 85 -3.96 1.25 21.77
N ARG A 86 -4.36 1.55 20.53
CA ARG A 86 -4.67 2.90 20.05
C ARG A 86 -6.09 3.35 20.39
N VAL A 87 -6.26 4.67 20.40
CA VAL A 87 -7.57 5.32 20.51
C VAL A 87 -8.46 4.86 19.35
N PRO A 88 -9.72 4.47 19.60
CA PRO A 88 -10.64 4.09 18.54
C PRO A 88 -10.94 5.28 17.64
N SER A 89 -10.67 5.10 16.35
CA SER A 89 -10.82 6.15 15.34
C SER A 89 -11.45 5.64 14.05
N TRP A 90 -12.01 4.43 14.03
CA TRP A 90 -12.56 3.88 12.80
C TRP A 90 -14.01 4.31 12.57
N THR A 91 -14.21 4.90 11.40
CA THR A 91 -15.49 5.12 10.74
C THR A 91 -15.28 4.76 9.27
N VAL A 92 -16.35 4.67 8.47
CA VAL A 92 -16.20 4.40 7.02
C VAL A 92 -15.42 5.53 6.34
N ALA A 93 -15.65 6.79 6.71
CA ALA A 93 -14.87 7.92 6.19
C ALA A 93 -13.37 7.83 6.57
N ASN A 94 -13.06 7.40 7.79
CA ASN A 94 -11.67 7.23 8.23
C ASN A 94 -10.98 6.04 7.56
N LEU A 95 -11.71 4.97 7.24
CA LEU A 95 -11.17 3.86 6.44
C LEU A 95 -10.79 4.33 5.02
N PHE A 96 -11.65 5.09 4.35
CA PHE A 96 -11.31 5.68 3.04
C PHE A 96 -10.09 6.60 3.13
N THR A 97 -10.04 7.44 4.16
CA THR A 97 -8.93 8.37 4.39
C THR A 97 -7.63 7.63 4.62
N TRP A 98 -7.67 6.56 5.41
CA TRP A 98 -6.52 5.69 5.64
C TRP A 98 -6.02 5.07 4.34
N VAL A 99 -6.91 4.43 3.56
CA VAL A 99 -6.51 3.84 2.26
C VAL A 99 -5.92 4.90 1.33
N ALA A 100 -6.55 6.06 1.21
CA ALA A 100 -6.03 7.15 0.36
C ALA A 100 -4.64 7.63 0.82
N SER A 101 -4.44 7.78 2.13
CA SER A 101 -3.15 8.22 2.70
C SER A 101 -2.03 7.21 2.45
N MET A 102 -2.31 5.92 2.62
CA MET A 102 -1.33 4.85 2.40
C MET A 102 -0.95 4.71 0.92
N ARG A 103 -1.86 5.07 -0.01
CA ARG A 103 -1.58 5.06 -1.45
C ARG A 103 -0.66 6.18 -1.90
N GLN A 104 -0.67 7.30 -1.18
CA GLN A 104 0.16 8.47 -1.45
C GLN A 104 1.53 8.40 -0.75
N GLN A 105 1.84 7.31 -0.03
CA GLN A 105 3.15 7.14 0.60
C GLN A 105 4.25 7.02 -0.47
N ASP A 106 5.16 7.99 -0.45
CA ASP A 106 6.36 7.98 -1.27
C ASP A 106 7.40 6.99 -0.74
N SER A 107 8.25 6.46 -1.61
CA SER A 107 9.34 5.57 -1.20
C SER A 107 10.37 6.30 -0.34
N GLY A 108 10.84 5.65 0.73
CA GLY A 108 11.88 6.17 1.62
C GLY A 108 13.26 5.52 1.40
N CYS A 109 14.27 6.01 2.12
CA CYS A 109 15.62 5.43 2.12
C CYS A 109 15.91 4.66 3.42
N TYR A 110 16.58 3.53 3.29
CA TYR A 110 17.02 2.68 4.39
C TYR A 110 18.54 2.43 4.31
N PRO A 111 19.29 2.45 5.44
CA PRO A 111 18.81 2.59 6.82
C PRO A 111 18.53 4.03 7.27
N SER A 112 18.96 5.03 6.50
CA SER A 112 18.76 6.43 6.85
C SER A 112 18.44 7.28 5.61
N PRO A 113 17.87 8.50 5.79
CA PRO A 113 17.60 9.41 4.67
C PRO A 113 18.85 9.82 3.88
N VAL A 114 20.03 9.81 4.52
CA VAL A 114 21.31 10.17 3.89
C VAL A 114 22.06 8.97 3.30
N THR A 115 21.73 7.75 3.74
CA THR A 115 22.38 6.51 3.33
C THR A 115 21.33 5.59 2.72
N CYS A 116 21.12 5.72 1.41
CA CYS A 116 20.05 5.03 0.69
C CYS A 116 20.54 3.71 0.07
N VAL A 117 20.88 2.74 0.91
CA VAL A 117 21.32 1.40 0.49
C VAL A 117 20.15 0.62 -0.12
N CYS A 118 18.99 0.70 0.53
CA CYS A 118 17.74 0.15 0.04
C CYS A 118 16.68 1.24 -0.06
N HIS A 119 15.77 1.09 -1.02
CA HIS A 119 14.52 1.83 -1.05
C HIS A 119 13.46 1.10 -0.24
N ILE A 120 12.70 1.83 0.56
CA ILE A 120 11.47 1.33 1.16
C ILE A 120 10.38 1.45 0.11
N ARG A 121 9.75 0.33 -0.24
CA ARG A 121 8.58 0.29 -1.11
C ARG A 121 7.33 0.06 -0.28
N TYR A 122 6.29 0.77 -0.67
CA TYR A 122 4.97 0.68 -0.08
C TYR A 122 3.99 0.23 -1.15
N ALA A 123 3.07 -0.65 -0.77
CA ALA A 123 1.90 -0.95 -1.57
C ALA A 123 0.68 -1.10 -0.67
N ILE A 124 -0.49 -0.90 -1.26
CA ILE A 124 -1.75 -1.14 -0.58
C ILE A 124 -2.75 -1.69 -1.57
N GLU A 125 -3.44 -2.72 -1.12
CA GLU A 125 -4.56 -3.34 -1.80
C GLU A 125 -5.80 -3.15 -0.93
N ALA A 126 -6.92 -2.81 -1.55
CA ALA A 126 -8.16 -2.55 -0.84
C ALA A 126 -9.34 -3.15 -1.62
N HIS A 127 -10.22 -3.83 -0.90
CA HIS A 127 -11.46 -4.38 -1.43
C HIS A 127 -12.64 -3.60 -0.88
N TYR A 128 -13.64 -3.39 -1.71
CA TYR A 128 -14.80 -2.57 -1.39
C TYR A 128 -16.08 -3.36 -1.59
N ASP A 129 -17.07 -3.06 -0.77
CA ASP A 129 -18.40 -3.61 -0.92
C ASP A 129 -18.99 -3.21 -2.29
N PRO A 130 -19.54 -4.16 -3.06
CA PRO A 130 -20.03 -3.87 -4.40
C PRO A 130 -21.28 -2.99 -4.41
N GLU A 131 -22.11 -3.05 -3.35
CA GLU A 131 -23.39 -2.34 -3.28
C GLU A 131 -23.26 -1.00 -2.57
N MET A 132 -22.71 -1.01 -1.36
CA MET A 132 -22.57 0.16 -0.49
C MET A 132 -21.22 0.86 -0.64
N GLY A 133 -20.20 0.22 -1.19
CA GLY A 133 -18.91 0.85 -1.49
C GLY A 133 -17.96 1.04 -0.32
N TYR A 134 -18.33 0.76 0.93
CA TYR A 134 -17.41 0.88 2.06
C TYR A 134 -16.22 -0.11 1.93
N PRO A 135 -15.03 0.20 2.50
CA PRO A 135 -13.91 -0.74 2.49
C PRO A 135 -14.25 -2.00 3.31
N LEU A 136 -14.13 -3.18 2.69
CA LEU A 136 -14.27 -4.48 3.35
C LEU A 136 -12.98 -4.85 4.06
N ASP A 137 -11.87 -4.70 3.35
CA ASP A 137 -10.54 -4.89 3.88
C ASP A 137 -9.55 -4.04 3.08
N ALA A 138 -8.44 -3.71 3.72
CA ALA A 138 -7.31 -3.11 3.06
C ALA A 138 -6.00 -3.52 3.75
N THR A 139 -5.05 -3.97 2.93
CA THR A 139 -3.74 -4.45 3.36
C THR A 139 -2.66 -3.51 2.85
N TYR A 140 -2.01 -2.82 3.78
CA TYR A 140 -0.82 -2.01 3.52
C TYR A 140 0.42 -2.84 3.81
N LEU A 141 1.31 -2.93 2.84
CA LEU A 141 2.54 -3.72 2.90
C LEU A 141 3.76 -2.86 2.59
N TRP A 142 4.87 -3.16 3.26
CA TRP A 142 6.16 -2.54 2.96
C TRP A 142 7.30 -3.55 2.91
N HIS A 143 8.21 -3.33 1.97
CA HIS A 143 9.42 -4.15 1.78
C HIS A 143 10.60 -3.30 1.33
N LEU A 144 11.81 -3.86 1.43
CA LEU A 144 13.02 -3.19 0.96
C LEU A 144 13.43 -3.71 -0.42
N GLU A 145 13.77 -2.80 -1.31
CA GLU A 145 14.36 -3.08 -2.62
C GLU A 145 15.76 -2.49 -2.71
N THR A 146 16.68 -3.20 -3.35
CA THR A 146 18.06 -2.71 -3.52
C THR A 146 18.09 -1.43 -4.34
N ASN A 147 18.75 -0.40 -3.82
CA ASN A 147 19.05 0.81 -4.58
C ASN A 147 20.32 0.61 -5.41
N TRP A 148 20.20 0.04 -6.61
CA TRP A 148 21.36 -0.21 -7.49
C TRP A 148 22.12 1.05 -7.93
N ALA A 149 21.47 2.22 -7.85
CA ALA A 149 22.10 3.50 -8.15
C ALA A 149 23.00 4.02 -7.01
N TYR A 150 22.96 3.40 -5.82
CA TYR A 150 23.82 3.80 -4.71
C TYR A 150 25.26 3.35 -4.92
N TRP A 151 26.17 4.31 -5.10
CA TRP A 151 27.59 4.05 -5.41
C TRP A 151 28.30 3.18 -4.37
N GLY A 152 27.96 3.31 -3.08
CA GLY A 152 28.59 2.56 -2.00
C GLY A 152 28.49 1.03 -2.15
N HIS A 153 27.50 0.53 -2.89
CA HIS A 153 27.38 -0.89 -3.22
C HIS A 153 28.55 -1.37 -4.08
N TRP A 154 28.89 -0.58 -5.09
CA TRP A 154 29.92 -0.92 -6.06
C TRP A 154 31.31 -0.80 -5.43
N GLU A 155 31.54 0.24 -4.62
CA GLU A 155 32.77 0.35 -3.84
C GLU A 155 32.97 -0.85 -2.91
N ARG A 156 31.92 -1.25 -2.17
CA ARG A 156 31.97 -2.42 -1.28
C ARG A 156 32.24 -3.70 -2.06
N PHE A 157 31.54 -3.91 -3.17
CA PHE A 157 31.72 -5.08 -4.01
C PHE A 157 33.15 -5.21 -4.52
N LEU A 158 33.76 -4.11 -4.98
CA LEU A 158 35.15 -4.10 -5.44
C LEU A 158 36.16 -4.45 -4.33
N ARG A 159 35.85 -4.13 -3.07
CA ARG A 159 36.74 -4.38 -1.93
C ARG A 159 36.54 -5.75 -1.28
N THR A 160 35.31 -6.22 -1.21
CA THR A 160 34.90 -7.37 -0.37
C THR A 160 34.21 -8.48 -1.14
N TYR A 161 33.90 -8.28 -2.42
CA TYR A 161 33.11 -9.20 -3.25
C TYR A 161 31.71 -9.51 -2.69
N GLU A 162 31.19 -8.65 -1.81
CA GLU A 162 29.85 -8.76 -1.24
C GLU A 162 28.90 -7.72 -1.83
N LEU A 163 27.70 -8.17 -2.21
CA LEU A 163 26.58 -7.28 -2.56
C LEU A 163 25.62 -7.14 -1.37
N PRO A 164 24.96 -5.99 -1.21
CA PRO A 164 23.93 -5.80 -0.19
C PRO A 164 22.72 -6.67 -0.48
N ASP A 165 22.26 -7.40 0.53
CA ASP A 165 21.04 -8.20 0.47
C ASP A 165 19.89 -7.47 1.17
N CYS A 166 19.30 -6.50 0.45
CA CYS A 166 18.10 -5.81 0.92
C CYS A 166 16.91 -6.78 1.11
N ALA A 167 16.87 -7.92 0.40
CA ALA A 167 15.82 -8.90 0.58
C ALA A 167 15.94 -9.64 1.92
N ALA A 168 17.16 -9.99 2.35
CA ALA A 168 17.41 -10.58 3.67
C ALA A 168 17.12 -9.62 4.83
N VAL A 169 17.38 -8.33 4.65
CA VAL A 169 16.96 -7.32 5.62
C VAL A 169 15.44 -7.18 5.60
N SER A 170 14.84 -7.10 4.41
CA SER A 170 13.39 -7.01 4.23
C SER A 170 12.66 -8.15 4.92
N ARG A 171 13.15 -9.40 4.87
CA ARG A 171 12.52 -10.52 5.59
C ARG A 171 12.38 -10.30 7.11
N ARG A 172 13.20 -9.43 7.70
CA ARG A 172 13.21 -9.12 9.14
C ARG A 172 12.50 -7.81 9.49
N THR A 173 12.35 -6.91 8.54
CA THR A 173 11.83 -5.54 8.77
C THR A 173 10.57 -5.21 7.96
N ALA A 174 10.24 -6.02 6.95
CA ALA A 174 8.98 -5.91 6.23
C ALA A 174 7.82 -6.22 7.16
N GLY A 175 6.68 -5.65 6.83
CA GLY A 175 5.46 -5.89 7.57
C GLY A 175 4.25 -5.61 6.70
N ALA A 176 3.12 -6.03 7.23
CA ALA A 176 1.82 -5.73 6.69
C ALA A 176 0.90 -5.29 7.83
N ILE A 177 0.02 -4.36 7.51
CA ILE A 177 -1.11 -3.96 8.34
C ILE A 177 -2.36 -4.22 7.51
N THR A 178 -3.20 -5.13 8.00
CA THR A 178 -4.51 -5.40 7.39
C THR A 178 -5.60 -4.86 8.31
N ILE A 179 -6.44 -4.00 7.76
CA ILE A 179 -7.65 -3.49 8.41
C ILE A 179 -8.83 -4.15 7.73
N SER A 180 -9.70 -4.83 8.48
CA SER A 180 -10.89 -5.51 7.95
C SER A 180 -12.14 -5.09 8.70
N VAL A 181 -13.19 -4.75 7.96
CA VAL A 181 -14.54 -4.57 8.49
C VAL A 181 -15.16 -5.94 8.68
N VAL A 182 -15.22 -6.39 9.94
CA VAL A 182 -15.83 -7.67 10.32
C VAL A 182 -17.35 -7.59 10.23
N LYS A 183 -17.90 -6.44 10.61
CA LYS A 183 -19.35 -6.22 10.60
C LYS A 183 -19.67 -4.73 10.49
N LEU A 184 -20.65 -4.41 9.67
CA LEU A 184 -21.29 -3.10 9.59
C LEU A 184 -22.80 -3.32 9.69
N THR A 185 -23.48 -2.63 10.60
CA THR A 185 -24.91 -2.83 10.85
C THR A 185 -25.60 -1.48 11.03
N PRO A 186 -26.63 -1.15 10.22
CA PRO A 186 -27.40 0.08 10.42
C PRO A 186 -28.08 0.07 11.79
N LEU A 187 -28.13 1.23 12.42
CA LEU A 187 -28.81 1.46 13.68
C LEU A 187 -29.97 2.45 13.47
N PRO A 188 -31.03 2.35 14.29
CA PRO A 188 -32.18 3.26 14.23
C PRO A 188 -31.82 4.69 14.64
#